data_AF-A0A2V6HTY1-F1
#
_entry.id   AF-A0A2V6HTY1-F1
#
_cell.length_a   1.000
_cell.length_b   1.000
_cell.length_c   1.000
_cell.angle_alpha   90.00
_cell.angle_beta   90.00
_cell.angle_gamma   90.00
#
_symmetry.space_group_name_H-M   'P 1'
#
loop_
_entity.id
_entity.type
_entity.pdbx_description
1 polymer ?
#
loop_
_entity_poly.entity_id
_entity_poly.type
_entity_poly.pdbx_seq_one_letter_code
_entity_poly.pdbx_strand_id
1 'polypeptide(L)'
;MTRYNVASSQVRSWKESLDAAETGGDIAYAEVRKKIFDPTHAFSGWTYSGGAYTNSPVTYGQDNLSTTSRVDPFYYDGNGNAWYRIRTKGTAPVLGLKRVGMDDRMGPNTRGDSLLRKIDFNYDHFVATYGPNGDGVGQTLLPVSQPQVSRRVELIAAPVTPFEAAIKAGGTFYGLGSAAYVDSYRSATGPYDPSVKTNPADPRYADSHAGTVEINGSVATIMGNIYGNLYTNGGTVTKKTTSISGIIDNNVPFSLSPFIMPSTAGWNYISSPAVINPNTTITPAAAGSADKPNYYLVNSFVNNGSLTVNPYTANGVPQETYVAVHVTSDIGSSNGQGPSITVPAHVHLDIYFDGNLQTKAENIVNTSGYASNLQFYAISPTDPNIQQTVNLSSGSGSTAGFSAVFYTPSANFTITGAPDITGAIVCKNFYTNGNIHWHYDRALDGQGDAVDYRVISYVEDIR
;
A
#
# COMPACT_ATOMS: atom_id res chain seq x y z
N MET A 1 -40.03 -40.13 0.12
CA MET A 1 -38.57 -39.93 0.17
C MET A 1 -38.22 -38.46 -0.13
N THR A 2 -38.91 -37.49 0.50
CA THR A 2 -38.97 -36.08 0.03
C THR A 2 -38.91 -35.04 1.15
N ARG A 3 -38.72 -35.47 2.41
CA ARG A 3 -38.69 -34.59 3.59
C ARG A 3 -37.29 -34.32 4.14
N TYR A 4 -36.34 -35.24 3.90
CA TYR A 4 -34.96 -35.10 4.36
C TYR A 4 -34.14 -34.08 3.55
N ASN A 5 -34.58 -33.75 2.33
CA ASN A 5 -33.79 -32.91 1.40
C ASN A 5 -34.12 -31.40 1.45
N VAL A 6 -35.21 -31.00 2.11
CA VAL A 6 -35.61 -29.57 2.15
C VAL A 6 -34.71 -28.79 3.12
N ALA A 7 -34.49 -29.32 4.32
CA ALA A 7 -33.59 -28.70 5.29
C ALA A 7 -32.13 -28.71 4.80
N SER A 8 -31.69 -29.80 4.16
CA SER A 8 -30.35 -29.86 3.57
C SER A 8 -30.18 -28.89 2.40
N SER A 9 -31.21 -28.71 1.55
CA SER A 9 -31.16 -27.72 0.47
C SER A 9 -31.12 -26.29 1.00
N GLN A 10 -31.87 -25.97 2.06
CA GLN A 10 -31.85 -24.63 2.66
C GLN A 10 -30.49 -24.31 3.30
N VAL A 11 -29.93 -25.25 4.06
CA VAL A 11 -28.58 -25.11 4.65
C VAL A 11 -27.52 -24.98 3.55
N ARG A 12 -27.68 -25.71 2.45
CA ARG A 12 -26.79 -25.61 1.29
C ARG A 12 -26.90 -24.24 0.62
N SER A 13 -28.09 -23.78 0.25
CA SER A 13 -28.31 -22.45 -0.34
C SER A 13 -27.85 -21.31 0.58
N TRP A 14 -27.92 -21.50 1.91
CA TRP A 14 -27.37 -20.54 2.87
C TRP A 14 -25.84 -20.42 2.80
N LYS A 15 -25.14 -21.53 2.61
CA LYS A 15 -23.68 -21.54 2.42
C LYS A 15 -23.29 -21.03 1.04
N GLU A 16 -23.96 -21.51 0.00
CA GLU A 16 -23.70 -21.14 -1.39
C GLU A 16 -24.00 -19.66 -1.68
N SER A 17 -24.96 -19.05 -0.99
CA SER A 17 -25.21 -17.60 -1.14
C SER A 17 -24.11 -16.72 -0.52
N LEU A 18 -23.40 -17.21 0.51
CA LEU A 18 -22.22 -16.51 1.03
C LEU A 18 -21.04 -16.67 0.09
N ASP A 19 -20.79 -17.88 -0.39
CA ASP A 19 -19.77 -18.15 -1.42
C ASP A 19 -19.96 -17.23 -2.64
N ALA A 20 -21.22 -17.00 -3.06
CA ALA A 20 -21.55 -16.04 -4.11
C ALA A 20 -21.31 -14.58 -3.74
N ALA A 21 -21.55 -14.19 -2.50
CA ALA A 21 -21.26 -12.84 -2.05
C ALA A 21 -19.75 -12.59 -2.05
N GLU A 22 -18.97 -13.54 -1.52
CA GLU A 22 -17.50 -13.49 -1.46
C GLU A 22 -16.88 -13.50 -2.85
N THR A 23 -17.36 -14.36 -3.75
CA THR A 23 -16.95 -14.35 -5.17
C THR A 23 -17.21 -12.99 -5.82
N GLY A 24 -18.35 -12.36 -5.54
CA GLY A 24 -18.63 -10.99 -6.01
C GLY A 24 -17.65 -9.97 -5.44
N GLY A 25 -17.20 -10.18 -4.19
CA GLY A 25 -16.21 -9.36 -3.50
C GLY A 25 -14.86 -9.44 -4.20
N ASP A 26 -14.42 -10.66 -4.54
CA ASP A 26 -13.18 -10.90 -5.28
C ASP A 26 -13.21 -10.26 -6.67
N ILE A 27 -14.30 -10.41 -7.41
CA ILE A 27 -14.49 -9.78 -8.72
C ILE A 27 -14.37 -8.26 -8.59
N ALA A 28 -15.06 -7.65 -7.63
CA ALA A 28 -15.05 -6.21 -7.42
C ALA A 28 -13.68 -5.69 -6.95
N TYR A 29 -13.02 -6.43 -6.07
CA TYR A 29 -11.70 -6.10 -5.55
C TYR A 29 -10.63 -6.18 -6.64
N ALA A 30 -10.73 -7.16 -7.55
CA ALA A 30 -9.87 -7.24 -8.73
C ALA A 30 -10.00 -5.98 -9.61
N GLU A 31 -11.22 -5.45 -9.82
CA GLU A 31 -11.42 -4.20 -10.55
C GLU A 31 -10.84 -2.98 -9.82
N VAL A 32 -10.92 -2.93 -8.49
CA VAL A 32 -10.27 -1.88 -7.69
C VAL A 32 -8.76 -1.90 -7.91
N ARG A 33 -8.12 -3.07 -7.82
CA ARG A 33 -6.67 -3.18 -8.01
C ARG A 33 -6.24 -2.84 -9.45
N LYS A 34 -7.06 -3.16 -10.46
CA LYS A 34 -6.79 -2.78 -11.87
C LYS A 34 -6.62 -1.29 -12.06
N LYS A 35 -7.23 -0.43 -11.22
CA LYS A 35 -7.01 1.03 -11.30
C LYS A 35 -5.54 1.43 -11.18
N ILE A 36 -4.70 0.57 -10.63
CA ILE A 36 -3.25 0.78 -10.51
C ILE A 36 -2.52 0.13 -11.69
N PHE A 37 -2.68 -1.18 -11.90
CA PHE A 37 -1.85 -1.94 -12.85
C PHE A 37 -2.40 -2.04 -14.27
N ASP A 38 -3.70 -1.82 -14.46
CA ASP A 38 -4.37 -1.79 -15.77
C ASP A 38 -5.54 -0.78 -15.75
N PRO A 39 -5.25 0.52 -15.62
CA PRO A 39 -6.28 1.54 -15.43
C PRO A 39 -7.26 1.62 -16.61
N THR A 40 -6.81 1.25 -17.81
CA THR A 40 -7.59 1.25 -19.04
C THR A 40 -8.72 0.23 -19.04
N HIS A 41 -8.55 -0.90 -18.36
CA HIS A 41 -9.56 -1.97 -18.31
C HIS A 41 -10.23 -2.10 -16.93
N ALA A 42 -9.85 -1.24 -15.97
CA ALA A 42 -10.51 -1.19 -14.67
C ALA A 42 -12.00 -0.85 -14.84
N PHE A 43 -12.87 -1.69 -14.27
CA PHE A 43 -14.33 -1.59 -14.34
C PHE A 43 -14.89 -1.68 -15.78
N SER A 44 -14.17 -2.31 -16.71
CA SER A 44 -14.69 -2.57 -18.07
C SER A 44 -15.97 -3.42 -18.02
N GLY A 45 -17.04 -2.94 -18.64
CA GLY A 45 -18.37 -3.57 -18.61
C GLY A 45 -19.21 -3.28 -17.37
N TRP A 46 -18.73 -2.43 -16.45
CA TRP A 46 -19.49 -1.95 -15.30
C TRP A 46 -20.22 -0.65 -15.62
N THR A 47 -21.35 -0.42 -14.97
CA THR A 47 -22.08 0.85 -15.06
C THR A 47 -21.61 1.79 -13.96
N TYR A 48 -21.17 2.99 -14.35
CA TYR A 48 -20.84 4.07 -13.41
C TYR A 48 -22.01 5.05 -13.29
N SER A 49 -22.58 5.17 -12.10
CA SER A 49 -23.69 6.09 -11.81
C SER A 49 -23.68 6.50 -10.34
N GLY A 50 -23.99 7.78 -10.07
CA GLY A 50 -24.10 8.29 -8.70
C GLY A 50 -22.81 8.12 -7.87
N GLY A 51 -21.64 8.19 -8.50
CA GLY A 51 -20.34 8.03 -7.84
C GLY A 51 -19.91 6.57 -7.60
N ALA A 52 -20.68 5.58 -8.04
CA ALA A 52 -20.38 4.17 -7.80
C ALA A 52 -20.35 3.34 -9.08
N TYR A 53 -19.54 2.29 -9.08
CA TYR A 53 -19.50 1.26 -10.11
C TYR A 53 -20.39 0.10 -9.70
N THR A 54 -21.16 -0.42 -10.65
CA THR A 54 -22.02 -1.61 -10.46
C THR A 54 -21.86 -2.57 -11.63
N ASN A 55 -21.79 -3.87 -11.36
CA ASN A 55 -21.77 -4.87 -12.41
C ASN A 55 -23.18 -5.38 -12.74
N SER A 56 -23.32 -5.94 -13.94
CA SER A 56 -24.47 -6.80 -14.22
C SER A 56 -24.37 -8.10 -13.41
N PRO A 57 -25.50 -8.77 -13.09
CA PRO A 57 -25.47 -10.04 -12.37
C PRO A 57 -24.57 -11.07 -13.05
N VAL A 58 -23.62 -11.62 -12.29
CA VAL A 58 -22.76 -12.72 -12.74
C VAL A 58 -23.33 -14.02 -12.23
N THR A 59 -23.60 -14.97 -13.12
CA THR A 59 -24.12 -16.30 -12.77
C THR A 59 -23.06 -17.37 -12.94
N TYR A 60 -22.94 -18.29 -11.99
CA TYR A 60 -21.95 -19.37 -12.02
C TYR A 60 -22.43 -20.62 -11.27
N GLY A 61 -21.70 -21.73 -11.46
CA GLY A 61 -22.05 -23.03 -10.89
C GLY A 61 -23.21 -23.73 -11.61
N GLN A 62 -23.46 -25.00 -11.28
CA GLN A 62 -24.56 -25.77 -11.87
C GLN A 62 -25.93 -25.42 -11.27
N ASP A 63 -25.96 -24.86 -10.07
CA ASP A 63 -27.17 -24.53 -9.33
C ASP A 63 -27.60 -23.05 -9.51
N ASN A 64 -27.17 -22.37 -10.58
CA ASN A 64 -27.51 -20.98 -10.89
C ASN A 64 -27.22 -19.99 -9.74
N LEU A 65 -26.03 -20.08 -9.13
CA LEU A 65 -25.59 -19.06 -8.18
C LEU A 65 -25.42 -17.74 -8.92
N SER A 66 -25.74 -16.62 -8.26
CA SER A 66 -25.58 -15.31 -8.84
C SER A 66 -25.01 -14.30 -7.86
N THR A 67 -24.26 -13.34 -8.37
CA THR A 67 -23.67 -12.28 -7.56
C THR A 67 -23.75 -10.92 -8.25
N THR A 68 -23.91 -9.88 -7.45
CA THR A 68 -23.86 -8.47 -7.87
C THR A 68 -23.02 -7.69 -6.89
N SER A 69 -22.30 -6.70 -7.39
CA SER A 69 -21.32 -5.91 -6.64
C SER A 69 -21.48 -4.43 -6.94
N ARG A 70 -21.30 -3.62 -5.89
CA ARG A 70 -21.25 -2.16 -5.92
C ARG A 70 -19.93 -1.70 -5.30
N VAL A 71 -19.21 -0.83 -6.00
CA VAL A 71 -17.96 -0.25 -5.52
C VAL A 71 -18.08 1.27 -5.46
N ASP A 72 -17.85 1.84 -4.29
CA ASP A 72 -17.85 3.29 -4.07
C ASP A 72 -16.54 3.77 -3.44
N PRO A 73 -15.85 4.77 -4.05
CA PRO A 73 -14.86 5.54 -3.31
C PRO A 73 -15.58 6.37 -2.25
N PHE A 74 -15.23 6.18 -0.97
CA PHE A 74 -15.94 6.82 0.14
C PHE A 74 -15.06 7.76 0.97
N TYR A 75 -13.73 7.69 0.80
CA TYR A 75 -12.75 8.51 1.50
C TYR A 75 -11.51 8.67 0.61
N TYR A 76 -10.82 9.80 0.74
CA TYR A 76 -9.53 10.07 0.10
C TYR A 76 -8.54 10.44 1.20
N ASP A 77 -7.35 9.85 1.17
CA ASP A 77 -6.29 10.18 2.13
C ASP A 77 -5.61 11.52 1.80
N GLY A 78 -4.63 11.91 2.61
CA GLY A 78 -3.90 13.17 2.45
C GLY A 78 -3.11 13.29 1.14
N ASN A 79 -2.88 12.18 0.44
CA ASN A 79 -2.21 12.11 -0.86
C ASN A 79 -3.20 11.93 -2.01
N GLY A 80 -4.51 11.98 -1.74
CA GLY A 80 -5.55 11.82 -2.75
C GLY A 80 -5.79 10.37 -3.18
N ASN A 81 -5.26 9.37 -2.46
CA ASN A 81 -5.58 7.98 -2.75
C ASN A 81 -6.98 7.63 -2.25
N ALA A 82 -7.80 7.06 -3.13
CA ALA A 82 -9.18 6.68 -2.78
C ALA A 82 -9.22 5.39 -1.95
N TRP A 83 -10.05 5.35 -0.92
CA TRP A 83 -10.48 4.15 -0.21
C TRP A 83 -11.82 3.69 -0.77
N TYR A 84 -11.95 2.38 -0.97
CA TYR A 84 -13.14 1.80 -1.59
C TYR A 84 -13.95 0.97 -0.61
N ARG A 85 -15.25 1.19 -0.62
CA ARG A 85 -16.23 0.29 -0.03
C ARG A 85 -16.78 -0.59 -1.14
N ILE A 86 -16.70 -1.89 -0.94
CA ILE A 86 -17.20 -2.91 -1.85
C ILE A 86 -18.36 -3.58 -1.14
N ARG A 87 -19.56 -3.54 -1.73
CA ARG A 87 -20.75 -4.21 -1.21
C ARG A 87 -21.24 -5.20 -2.23
N THR A 88 -21.45 -6.44 -1.81
CA THR A 88 -21.86 -7.49 -2.72
C THR A 88 -23.04 -8.25 -2.17
N LYS A 89 -23.86 -8.79 -3.08
CA LYS A 89 -25.01 -9.62 -2.79
C LYS A 89 -24.83 -10.92 -3.57
N GLY A 90 -24.67 -12.02 -2.85
CA GLY A 90 -24.72 -13.37 -3.39
C GLY A 90 -26.12 -13.93 -3.23
N THR A 91 -26.60 -14.65 -4.24
CA THR A 91 -27.94 -15.24 -4.27
C THR A 91 -27.84 -16.68 -4.76
N ALA A 92 -28.41 -17.60 -3.98
CA ALA A 92 -28.52 -19.02 -4.31
C ALA A 92 -30.00 -19.42 -4.34
N PRO A 93 -30.46 -20.16 -5.36
CA PRO A 93 -31.81 -20.69 -5.38
C PRO A 93 -31.98 -21.76 -4.30
N VAL A 94 -33.18 -21.84 -3.73
CA VAL A 94 -33.59 -22.91 -2.82
C VAL A 94 -34.36 -23.94 -3.63
N LEU A 95 -33.79 -25.13 -3.80
CA LEU A 95 -34.45 -26.22 -4.51
C LEU A 95 -35.59 -26.76 -3.63
N GLY A 96 -36.83 -26.68 -4.14
CA GLY A 96 -38.02 -27.15 -3.43
C GLY A 96 -39.27 -26.34 -3.74
N LEU A 97 -40.36 -26.61 -2.99
CA LEU A 97 -41.62 -25.89 -3.12
C LEU A 97 -41.48 -24.47 -2.53
N LYS A 98 -42.17 -23.49 -3.13
CA LYS A 98 -42.20 -22.07 -2.71
C LYS A 98 -42.72 -21.83 -1.28
N ARG A 99 -43.24 -22.87 -0.61
CA ARG A 99 -43.80 -22.82 0.74
C ARG A 99 -43.25 -23.99 1.56
N VAL A 100 -42.64 -23.71 2.70
CA VAL A 100 -42.50 -24.70 3.78
C VAL A 100 -43.62 -24.48 4.78
N GLY A 101 -44.68 -25.26 4.61
CA GLY A 101 -45.61 -25.61 5.67
C GLY A 101 -45.62 -27.12 5.78
N MET A 102 -45.72 -27.67 6.99
CA MET A 102 -46.30 -28.99 7.15
C MET A 102 -47.74 -28.90 6.63
N ASP A 103 -47.97 -29.22 5.36
CA ASP A 103 -49.32 -29.29 4.79
C ASP A 103 -49.88 -30.70 5.00
N ASP A 104 -51.10 -30.76 5.54
CA ASP A 104 -51.48 -31.61 6.68
C ASP A 104 -52.25 -32.90 6.31
N ARG A 105 -52.27 -33.88 7.23
CA ARG A 105 -53.40 -34.82 7.39
C ARG A 105 -53.56 -35.13 8.88
N MET A 106 -54.38 -34.31 9.54
CA MET A 106 -54.79 -34.52 10.93
C MET A 106 -55.60 -35.82 11.06
N GLY A 107 -55.07 -36.80 11.77
CA GLY A 107 -55.84 -37.91 12.31
C GLY A 107 -56.14 -37.69 13.80
N PRO A 108 -57.02 -38.50 14.42
CA PRO A 108 -57.38 -38.37 15.84
C PRO A 108 -56.19 -38.39 16.82
N ASN A 109 -55.00 -38.83 16.35
CA ASN A 109 -53.77 -38.96 17.12
C ASN A 109 -52.67 -37.97 16.69
N THR A 110 -52.96 -36.98 15.84
CA THR A 110 -51.95 -36.05 15.30
C THR A 110 -52.24 -34.62 15.78
N ARG A 111 -51.38 -34.09 16.67
CA ARG A 111 -51.39 -32.67 17.04
C ARG A 111 -50.61 -31.89 15.99
N GLY A 112 -51.31 -31.13 15.15
CA GLY A 112 -50.70 -30.31 14.11
C GLY A 112 -50.01 -29.08 14.69
N ASP A 113 -48.71 -28.95 14.39
CA ASP A 113 -47.88 -27.82 14.80
C ASP A 113 -47.70 -26.82 13.63
N SER A 114 -48.80 -26.51 12.93
CA SER A 114 -48.80 -25.63 11.75
C SER A 114 -48.80 -24.13 12.09
N LEU A 115 -48.56 -23.79 13.37
CA LEU A 115 -48.40 -22.42 13.86
C LEU A 115 -46.93 -21.96 13.88
N LEU A 116 -45.96 -22.85 13.67
CA LEU A 116 -44.54 -22.47 13.63
C LEU A 116 -44.16 -21.88 12.27
N ARG A 117 -44.08 -20.54 12.23
CA ARG A 117 -43.42 -19.66 11.23
C ARG A 117 -43.47 -20.13 9.78
N LYS A 118 -44.46 -19.65 9.03
CA LYS A 118 -44.44 -19.66 7.56
C LYS A 118 -43.39 -18.64 7.09
N ILE A 119 -42.23 -19.10 6.67
CA ILE A 119 -41.26 -18.25 5.95
C ILE A 119 -41.74 -18.15 4.50
N ASP A 120 -42.09 -16.95 4.06
CA ASP A 120 -42.45 -16.67 2.67
C ASP A 120 -41.19 -16.39 1.85
N PHE A 121 -41.02 -17.08 0.71
CA PHE A 121 -39.94 -16.85 -0.24
C PHE A 121 -40.40 -16.05 -1.49
N ASN A 122 -41.54 -15.36 -1.43
CA ASN A 122 -42.06 -14.59 -2.56
C ASN A 122 -41.44 -13.19 -2.70
N TYR A 123 -40.79 -12.67 -1.66
CA TYR A 123 -40.23 -11.31 -1.64
C TYR A 123 -38.81 -11.27 -1.07
N ASP A 124 -38.00 -10.30 -1.51
CA ASP A 124 -36.71 -9.96 -0.89
C ASP A 124 -36.97 -9.18 0.41
N HIS A 125 -36.97 -9.89 1.55
CA HIS A 125 -37.27 -9.32 2.87
C HIS A 125 -36.25 -8.28 3.31
N PHE A 126 -35.00 -8.36 2.83
CA PHE A 126 -33.99 -7.35 3.14
C PHE A 126 -34.34 -6.02 2.46
N VAL A 127 -34.65 -6.04 1.17
CA VAL A 127 -35.03 -4.81 0.44
C VAL A 127 -36.32 -4.21 1.01
N ALA A 128 -37.27 -5.06 1.40
CA ALA A 128 -38.51 -4.62 2.03
C ALA A 128 -38.29 -3.96 3.40
N THR A 129 -37.34 -4.45 4.20
CA THR A 129 -37.12 -3.99 5.58
C THR A 129 -36.06 -2.91 5.69
N TYR A 130 -35.01 -2.96 4.88
CA TYR A 130 -33.82 -2.13 5.01
C TYR A 130 -33.48 -1.34 3.74
N GLY A 131 -34.26 -1.48 2.67
CA GLY A 131 -33.96 -0.86 1.37
C GLY A 131 -32.85 -1.60 0.61
N PRO A 132 -32.58 -1.25 -0.66
CA PRO A 132 -31.59 -1.93 -1.49
C PRO A 132 -30.15 -1.85 -0.94
N ASN A 133 -29.83 -0.81 -0.15
CA ASN A 133 -28.49 -0.57 0.41
C ASN A 133 -28.37 -0.91 1.90
N GLY A 134 -29.44 -1.29 2.58
CA GLY A 134 -29.42 -1.53 4.02
C GLY A 134 -29.44 -0.27 4.90
N ASP A 135 -29.72 0.89 4.32
CA ASP A 135 -29.71 2.23 4.94
C ASP A 135 -31.11 2.74 5.32
N GLY A 136 -32.16 1.93 5.09
CA GLY A 136 -33.55 2.29 5.36
C GLY A 136 -34.20 3.17 4.28
N VAL A 137 -33.48 3.52 3.21
CA VAL A 137 -34.00 4.35 2.12
C VAL A 137 -34.50 3.46 0.98
N GLY A 138 -35.65 3.79 0.38
CA GLY A 138 -36.17 3.07 -0.78
C GLY A 138 -36.71 1.66 -0.48
N GLN A 139 -37.19 1.42 0.74
CA GLN A 139 -37.86 0.19 1.15
C GLN A 139 -39.04 -0.13 0.22
N THR A 140 -39.06 -1.35 -0.33
CA THR A 140 -40.15 -1.79 -1.21
C THR A 140 -40.29 -3.31 -1.19
N LEU A 141 -41.53 -3.80 -1.33
CA LEU A 141 -41.79 -5.22 -1.52
C LEU A 141 -41.34 -5.64 -2.92
N LEU A 142 -40.15 -6.23 -3.01
CA LEU A 142 -39.58 -6.70 -4.26
C LEU A 142 -39.90 -8.19 -4.46
N PRO A 143 -40.78 -8.56 -5.41
CA PRO A 143 -41.10 -9.96 -5.66
C PRO A 143 -39.89 -10.70 -6.24
N VAL A 144 -39.72 -11.96 -5.86
CA VAL A 144 -38.69 -12.86 -6.40
C VAL A 144 -39.34 -13.97 -7.23
N SER A 145 -38.76 -14.28 -8.39
CA SER A 145 -39.36 -15.22 -9.35
C SER A 145 -39.29 -16.69 -8.87
N GLN A 146 -38.29 -17.01 -8.05
CA GLN A 146 -38.04 -18.32 -7.46
C GLN A 146 -37.60 -18.17 -6.00
N PRO A 147 -37.84 -19.18 -5.14
CA PRO A 147 -37.31 -19.19 -3.78
C PRO A 147 -35.79 -19.11 -3.81
N GLN A 148 -35.25 -18.17 -3.05
CA GLN A 148 -33.82 -17.91 -3.02
C GLN A 148 -33.40 -17.40 -1.65
N VAL A 149 -32.14 -17.67 -1.31
CA VAL A 149 -31.45 -17.07 -0.17
C VAL A 149 -30.46 -16.06 -0.74
N SER A 150 -30.36 -14.88 -0.11
CA SER A 150 -29.31 -13.92 -0.42
C SER A 150 -28.53 -13.56 0.82
N ARG A 151 -27.21 -13.47 0.70
CA ARG A 151 -26.31 -12.95 1.73
C ARG A 151 -25.50 -11.79 1.17
N ARG A 152 -25.07 -10.90 2.05
CA ARG A 152 -24.34 -9.69 1.66
C ARG A 152 -23.05 -9.59 2.44
N VAL A 153 -21.99 -9.16 1.78
CA VAL A 153 -20.73 -8.83 2.43
C VAL A 153 -20.32 -7.40 2.08
N GLU A 154 -19.67 -6.74 3.03
CA GLU A 154 -18.98 -5.48 2.84
C GLU A 154 -17.49 -5.65 3.07
N LEU A 155 -16.70 -5.19 2.11
CA LEU A 155 -15.24 -5.11 2.20
C LEU A 155 -14.81 -3.64 2.15
N ILE A 156 -13.80 -3.29 2.95
CA ILE A 156 -13.09 -2.01 2.82
C ILE A 156 -11.71 -2.28 2.23
N ALA A 157 -11.45 -1.72 1.05
CA ALA A 157 -10.16 -1.75 0.40
C ALA A 157 -9.43 -0.42 0.62
N ALA A 158 -8.29 -0.47 1.31
CA ALA A 158 -7.42 0.67 1.56
C ALA A 158 -6.25 0.67 0.56
N PRO A 159 -5.77 1.85 0.14
CA PRO A 159 -4.59 1.97 -0.70
C PRO A 159 -3.36 1.44 0.05
N VAL A 160 -2.49 0.75 -0.68
CA VAL A 160 -1.16 0.35 -0.24
C VAL A 160 -0.18 1.31 -0.89
N THR A 161 0.65 1.96 -0.09
CA THR A 161 1.69 2.88 -0.57
C THR A 161 3.04 2.16 -0.69
N PRO A 162 4.00 2.73 -1.43
CA PRO A 162 5.34 2.17 -1.58
C PRO A 162 6.08 1.86 -0.28
N PHE A 163 5.78 2.61 0.79
CA PHE A 163 6.66 2.71 1.95
C PHE A 163 6.17 1.96 3.18
N GLU A 164 5.23 1.03 3.09
CA GLU A 164 4.72 0.23 4.23
C GLU A 164 5.75 -0.72 4.91
N ALA A 165 7.02 -0.66 4.50
CA ALA A 165 8.12 -1.45 5.05
C ALA A 165 9.41 -0.61 5.03
N ALA A 166 10.34 -0.93 5.95
CA ALA A 166 11.63 -0.29 6.04
C ALA A 166 12.44 -0.45 4.75
N ILE A 167 12.47 -1.69 4.23
CA ILE A 167 13.21 -2.03 3.03
C ILE A 167 12.39 -3.01 2.19
N LYS A 168 12.13 -2.62 0.93
CA LYS A 168 11.57 -3.49 -0.10
C LYS A 168 12.60 -3.73 -1.19
N ALA A 169 12.92 -4.99 -1.46
CA ALA A 169 13.84 -5.39 -2.53
C ALA A 169 13.12 -6.31 -3.53
N GLY A 170 13.07 -5.89 -4.80
CA GLY A 170 12.46 -6.67 -5.89
C GLY A 170 13.22 -7.95 -6.26
N GLY A 171 14.48 -8.08 -5.86
CA GLY A 171 15.39 -9.17 -6.20
C GLY A 171 16.19 -9.63 -4.99
N THR A 172 17.52 -9.59 -5.08
CA THR A 172 18.40 -10.10 -4.02
C THR A 172 18.52 -9.14 -2.85
N PHE A 173 18.66 -9.70 -1.65
CA PHE A 173 18.95 -8.96 -0.43
C PHE A 173 20.18 -9.52 0.28
N TYR A 174 21.20 -8.68 0.43
CA TYR A 174 22.40 -8.98 1.20
C TYR A 174 22.65 -7.90 2.25
N GLY A 175 22.60 -8.29 3.51
CA GLY A 175 22.68 -7.40 4.65
C GLY A 175 21.63 -7.77 5.68
N LEU A 176 21.56 -7.17 6.85
CA LEU A 176 22.45 -6.14 7.36
C LEU A 176 23.77 -6.75 7.87
N GLY A 177 24.72 -5.91 8.28
CA GLY A 177 25.93 -6.35 9.01
C GLY A 177 25.62 -6.99 10.36
N SER A 178 26.60 -7.65 10.98
CA SER A 178 26.35 -8.48 12.17
C SER A 178 25.92 -7.73 13.43
N ALA A 179 26.25 -6.43 13.52
CA ALA A 179 25.83 -5.53 14.61
C ALA A 179 24.78 -4.49 14.16
N ALA A 180 24.31 -4.60 12.92
CA ALA A 180 23.26 -3.74 12.39
C ALA A 180 21.88 -4.14 12.92
N TYR A 181 20.93 -3.22 12.80
CA TYR A 181 19.53 -3.52 13.06
C TYR A 181 18.61 -2.64 12.22
N VAL A 182 17.41 -3.16 11.94
CA VAL A 182 16.27 -2.40 11.42
C VAL A 182 15.22 -2.37 12.53
N ASP A 183 14.81 -1.18 12.93
CA ASP A 183 13.67 -0.95 13.82
C ASP A 183 12.77 0.13 13.22
N SER A 184 11.85 0.65 14.02
CA SER A 184 10.94 1.70 13.57
C SER A 184 10.61 2.70 14.67
N TYR A 185 9.97 3.80 14.28
CA TYR A 185 9.27 4.73 15.16
C TYR A 185 8.28 5.53 14.33
N ARG A 186 7.50 6.41 14.95
CA ARG A 186 6.58 7.29 14.24
C ARG A 186 6.98 8.74 14.49
N SER A 187 7.58 9.39 13.50
CA SER A 187 8.06 10.77 13.64
C SER A 187 6.94 11.76 13.98
N ALA A 188 5.71 11.49 13.53
CA ALA A 188 4.52 12.25 13.91
C ALA A 188 4.19 12.22 15.42
N THR A 189 4.78 11.29 16.18
CA THR A 189 4.62 11.19 17.66
C THR A 189 5.82 11.68 18.45
N GLY A 190 6.92 12.04 17.78
CA GLY A 190 8.14 12.51 18.40
C GLY A 190 9.42 11.99 17.74
N PRO A 191 10.58 12.44 18.20
CA PRO A 191 11.87 11.97 17.69
C PRO A 191 12.10 10.48 17.99
N TYR A 192 12.98 9.86 17.23
CA TYR A 192 13.44 8.50 17.48
C TYR A 192 14.11 8.39 18.86
N ASP A 193 13.78 7.30 19.58
CA ASP A 193 14.33 6.99 20.90
C ASP A 193 14.84 5.54 20.88
N PRO A 194 16.17 5.30 20.91
CA PRO A 194 16.73 3.96 20.77
C PRO A 194 16.43 3.03 21.95
N SER A 195 15.97 3.57 23.09
CA SER A 195 15.63 2.75 24.26
C SER A 195 14.30 2.01 24.11
N VAL A 196 13.41 2.52 23.24
CA VAL A 196 12.03 2.02 23.08
C VAL A 196 12.03 0.58 22.57
N LYS A 197 12.85 0.23 21.57
CA LYS A 197 12.88 -1.13 20.98
C LYS A 197 13.22 -2.26 21.95
N THR A 198 13.77 -1.93 23.11
CA THR A 198 14.11 -2.92 24.16
C THR A 198 13.24 -2.81 25.40
N ASN A 199 12.25 -1.92 25.41
CA ASN A 199 11.42 -1.63 26.57
C ASN A 199 9.93 -1.94 26.29
N PRO A 200 9.45 -3.18 26.55
CA PRO A 200 8.06 -3.56 26.32
C PRO A 200 7.03 -2.80 27.19
N ALA A 201 7.49 -2.05 28.21
CA ALA A 201 6.61 -1.21 29.02
C ALA A 201 6.37 0.18 28.40
N ASP A 202 7.15 0.60 27.40
CA ASP A 202 6.90 1.87 26.69
C ASP A 202 5.67 1.73 25.78
N PRO A 203 4.70 2.65 25.83
CA PRO A 203 3.54 2.62 24.93
C PRO A 203 3.88 2.60 23.44
N ARG A 204 5.05 3.13 23.06
CA ARG A 204 5.56 3.19 21.68
C ARG A 204 6.29 1.90 21.27
N TYR A 205 6.41 0.91 22.16
CA TYR A 205 7.13 -0.34 21.89
C TYR A 205 6.65 -1.04 20.62
N ALA A 206 5.33 -1.12 20.42
CA ALA A 206 4.76 -1.73 19.21
C ALA A 206 5.18 -0.99 17.93
N ASP A 207 5.24 0.35 17.98
CA ASP A 207 5.71 1.18 16.86
C ASP A 207 7.21 1.02 16.60
N SER A 208 7.98 0.47 17.54
CA SER A 208 9.41 0.14 17.33
C SER A 208 9.68 -1.25 16.74
N HIS A 209 8.62 -2.05 16.58
CA HIS A 209 8.68 -3.41 16.05
C HIS A 209 7.99 -3.54 14.69
N ALA A 210 7.98 -2.46 13.90
CA ALA A 210 7.43 -2.38 12.56
C ALA A 210 8.51 -2.17 11.49
N GLY A 211 9.77 -2.46 11.81
CA GLY A 211 10.92 -2.41 10.91
C GLY A 211 10.93 -3.55 9.88
N THR A 212 9.83 -3.73 9.16
CA THR A 212 9.60 -4.85 8.24
C THR A 212 10.53 -4.80 7.04
N VAL A 213 10.98 -5.98 6.59
CA VAL A 213 11.78 -6.15 5.37
C VAL A 213 11.04 -7.10 4.42
N GLU A 214 10.87 -6.67 3.17
CA GLU A 214 10.15 -7.43 2.14
C GLU A 214 11.05 -7.70 0.94
N ILE A 215 11.16 -8.97 0.54
CA ILE A 215 12.10 -9.41 -0.49
C ILE A 215 11.37 -10.31 -1.47
N ASN A 216 11.30 -9.90 -2.74
CA ASN A 216 10.69 -10.70 -3.80
C ASN A 216 11.65 -11.76 -4.39
N GLY A 217 12.88 -11.84 -3.87
CA GLY A 217 13.82 -12.93 -4.13
C GLY A 217 13.66 -14.11 -3.17
N SER A 218 14.17 -15.27 -3.60
CA SER A 218 14.16 -16.52 -2.82
C SER A 218 15.33 -16.66 -1.84
N VAL A 219 16.26 -15.70 -1.81
CA VAL A 219 17.40 -15.73 -0.88
C VAL A 219 17.54 -14.38 -0.20
N ALA A 220 17.47 -14.40 1.12
CA ALA A 220 17.77 -13.27 2.00
C ALA A 220 18.95 -13.64 2.90
N THR A 221 20.07 -12.90 2.83
CA THR A 221 21.20 -13.10 3.74
C THR A 221 21.21 -12.03 4.80
N ILE A 222 20.79 -12.37 6.03
CA ILE A 222 20.58 -11.41 7.13
C ILE A 222 21.51 -11.72 8.30
N MET A 223 22.33 -10.75 8.70
CA MET A 223 23.30 -10.92 9.80
C MET A 223 23.00 -10.06 11.04
N GLY A 224 22.21 -9.01 10.88
CA GLY A 224 21.78 -8.09 11.94
C GLY A 224 20.42 -8.45 12.55
N ASN A 225 19.88 -7.56 13.39
CA ASN A 225 18.55 -7.72 13.99
C ASN A 225 17.47 -7.04 13.16
N ILE A 226 16.26 -7.61 13.16
CA ILE A 226 15.07 -7.00 12.58
C ILE A 226 14.01 -6.94 13.66
N TYR A 227 13.67 -5.73 14.08
CA TYR A 227 12.55 -5.45 14.96
C TYR A 227 11.30 -5.24 14.08
N GLY A 228 10.79 -6.34 13.53
CA GLY A 228 9.71 -6.33 12.54
C GLY A 228 9.55 -7.68 11.85
N ASN A 229 8.73 -7.70 10.81
CA ASN A 229 8.49 -8.90 10.01
C ASN A 229 9.54 -9.05 8.89
N LEU A 230 9.73 -10.28 8.43
CA LEU A 230 10.53 -10.58 7.25
C LEU A 230 9.71 -11.42 6.27
N TYR A 231 9.52 -10.89 5.07
CA TYR A 231 8.82 -11.57 3.98
C TYR A 231 9.80 -11.92 2.86
N THR A 232 9.77 -13.17 2.39
CA THR A 232 10.59 -13.63 1.26
C THR A 232 9.76 -14.47 0.29
N ASN A 233 10.05 -14.40 -1.01
CA ASN A 233 9.39 -15.22 -2.03
C ASN A 233 9.92 -16.66 -2.01
N GLY A 234 9.53 -17.44 -1.00
CA GLY A 234 9.62 -18.89 -1.07
C GLY A 234 10.97 -19.53 -0.81
N GLY A 235 11.88 -18.89 -0.09
CA GLY A 235 13.21 -19.46 0.07
C GLY A 235 13.87 -19.26 1.42
N THR A 236 15.20 -19.24 1.41
CA THR A 236 16.00 -19.41 2.63
C THR A 236 16.43 -18.07 3.19
N VAL A 237 15.99 -17.82 4.43
CA VAL A 237 16.58 -16.79 5.28
C VAL A 237 17.87 -17.37 5.85
N THR A 238 18.99 -16.91 5.31
CA THR A 238 20.30 -17.44 5.63
C THR A 238 20.91 -16.62 6.75
N LYS A 239 21.21 -17.29 7.87
CA LYS A 239 21.79 -16.76 9.13
C LYS A 239 20.80 -16.03 10.05
N LYS A 240 21.02 -16.22 11.36
CA LYS A 240 20.38 -15.55 12.51
C LYS A 240 18.87 -15.28 12.41
N THR A 241 18.06 -16.28 12.07
CA THR A 241 16.59 -16.14 12.12
C THR A 241 16.06 -15.81 13.53
N THR A 242 16.81 -16.15 14.58
CA THR A 242 16.52 -15.76 15.98
C THR A 242 16.64 -14.26 16.26
N SER A 243 17.22 -13.49 15.33
CA SER A 243 17.40 -12.04 15.44
C SER A 243 16.23 -11.25 14.84
N ILE A 244 15.16 -11.93 14.43
CA ILE A 244 13.93 -11.33 13.89
C ILE A 244 12.85 -11.46 14.96
N SER A 245 12.25 -10.35 15.38
CA SER A 245 11.25 -10.35 16.46
C SER A 245 9.82 -10.61 15.97
N GLY A 246 9.54 -10.32 14.70
CA GLY A 246 8.23 -10.52 14.08
C GLY A 246 8.08 -11.86 13.36
N ILE A 247 7.11 -11.91 12.45
CA ILE A 247 6.82 -13.08 11.64
C ILE A 247 7.89 -13.20 10.54
N ILE A 248 8.40 -14.41 10.36
CA ILE A 248 9.16 -14.79 9.17
C ILE A 248 8.18 -15.55 8.27
N ASP A 249 7.79 -14.93 7.15
CA ASP A 249 7.01 -15.57 6.12
C ASP A 249 7.89 -15.80 4.89
N ASN A 250 8.24 -17.06 4.69
CA ASN A 250 8.99 -17.53 3.53
C ASN A 250 8.19 -18.53 2.70
N ASN A 251 6.86 -18.50 2.83
CA ASN A 251 5.99 -19.35 2.03
C ASN A 251 5.89 -18.84 0.58
N VAL A 252 5.77 -19.78 -0.36
CA VAL A 252 5.43 -19.44 -1.75
C VAL A 252 3.90 -19.33 -1.88
N PRO A 253 3.37 -18.32 -2.58
CA PRO A 253 4.06 -17.16 -3.19
C PRO A 253 3.84 -15.87 -2.39
N PHE A 254 4.85 -15.41 -1.65
CA PHE A 254 4.97 -13.96 -1.39
C PHE A 254 5.44 -13.28 -2.67
N SER A 255 4.66 -12.36 -3.21
CA SER A 255 5.06 -11.53 -4.35
C SER A 255 4.87 -10.06 -4.01
N LEU A 256 5.88 -9.26 -4.26
CA LEU A 256 5.72 -7.80 -4.26
C LEU A 256 4.89 -7.39 -5.47
N SER A 257 3.90 -6.54 -5.26
CA SER A 257 3.18 -5.89 -6.35
C SER A 257 4.18 -5.13 -7.23
N PRO A 258 4.01 -5.13 -8.56
CA PRO A 258 4.92 -4.41 -9.45
C PRO A 258 5.03 -2.95 -9.04
N PHE A 259 6.25 -2.46 -8.83
CA PHE A 259 6.48 -1.06 -8.53
C PHE A 259 6.19 -0.19 -9.74
N ILE A 260 5.43 0.90 -9.54
CA ILE A 260 5.21 1.89 -10.58
C ILE A 260 6.50 2.68 -10.76
N MET A 261 7.00 2.78 -12.00
CA MET A 261 8.20 3.55 -12.25
C MET A 261 7.88 5.06 -12.18
N PRO A 262 8.69 5.86 -11.45
CA PRO A 262 8.56 7.31 -11.45
C PRO A 262 8.61 7.90 -12.86
N SER A 263 7.85 8.96 -13.10
CA SER A 263 7.82 9.67 -14.38
C SER A 263 7.64 11.16 -14.16
N THR A 264 8.33 11.95 -14.98
CA THR A 264 8.22 13.42 -15.04
C THR A 264 7.42 13.90 -16.25
N ALA A 265 6.77 12.96 -16.96
CA ALA A 265 5.94 13.28 -18.12
C ALA A 265 4.82 14.26 -17.75
N GLY A 266 4.67 15.34 -18.53
CA GLY A 266 3.64 16.35 -18.31
C GLY A 266 3.99 17.44 -17.30
N TRP A 267 5.20 17.43 -16.73
CA TRP A 267 5.65 18.50 -15.85
C TRP A 267 5.87 19.81 -16.62
N ASN A 268 5.46 20.92 -16.00
CA ASN A 268 5.70 22.26 -16.50
C ASN A 268 6.82 22.90 -15.68
N TYR A 269 8.05 22.83 -16.19
CA TYR A 269 9.21 23.35 -15.49
C TYR A 269 9.22 24.87 -15.40
N ILE A 270 9.59 25.38 -14.24
CA ILE A 270 9.90 26.79 -14.03
C ILE A 270 11.41 27.04 -14.20
N SER A 271 11.79 28.32 -14.30
CA SER A 271 13.19 28.71 -14.46
C SER A 271 14.08 28.12 -13.36
N SER A 272 15.13 27.41 -13.76
CA SER A 272 16.04 26.67 -12.88
C SER A 272 17.51 26.98 -13.21
N PRO A 273 18.44 26.77 -12.26
CA PRO A 273 19.84 26.55 -12.62
C PRO A 273 19.95 25.33 -13.52
N ALA A 274 20.55 25.47 -14.70
CA ALA A 274 20.75 24.34 -15.61
C ALA A 274 21.70 23.27 -15.05
N VAL A 275 22.54 23.62 -14.07
CA VAL A 275 23.50 22.72 -13.42
C VAL A 275 23.60 23.01 -11.92
N ILE A 276 23.88 21.98 -11.12
CA ILE A 276 24.29 22.13 -9.72
C ILE A 276 25.81 22.25 -9.66
N ASN A 277 26.27 23.41 -9.21
CA ASN A 277 27.67 23.72 -8.91
C ASN A 277 27.89 23.62 -7.38
N PRO A 278 29.12 23.77 -6.87
CA PRO A 278 29.41 23.60 -5.43
C PRO A 278 28.59 24.46 -4.45
N ASN A 279 27.91 25.53 -4.89
CA ASN A 279 27.13 26.44 -4.05
C ASN A 279 25.75 26.77 -4.67
N THR A 280 25.14 25.84 -5.41
CA THR A 280 23.85 26.11 -6.05
C THR A 280 22.73 26.14 -5.01
N THR A 281 21.96 27.22 -5.05
CA THR A 281 20.78 27.41 -4.20
C THR A 281 19.53 27.56 -5.05
N ILE A 282 18.47 26.84 -4.70
CA ILE A 282 17.13 27.04 -5.25
C ILE A 282 16.26 27.68 -4.16
N THR A 283 15.69 28.85 -4.45
CA THR A 283 14.69 29.50 -3.59
C THR A 283 13.43 29.70 -4.43
N PRO A 284 12.35 28.93 -4.19
CA PRO A 284 11.11 29.07 -4.94
C PRO A 284 10.46 30.44 -4.76
N ALA A 285 9.84 30.94 -5.83
CA ALA A 285 9.11 32.21 -5.81
C ALA A 285 7.73 32.09 -5.13
N ALA A 286 7.25 30.86 -4.92
CA ALA A 286 6.01 30.54 -4.23
C ALA A 286 6.16 29.21 -3.48
N ALA A 287 5.32 28.98 -2.48
CA ALA A 287 5.30 27.75 -1.67
C ALA A 287 5.09 26.47 -2.50
N GLY A 288 4.22 26.51 -3.52
CA GLY A 288 3.72 25.29 -4.15
C GLY A 288 2.79 24.50 -3.22
N SER A 289 2.43 23.28 -3.61
CA SER A 289 1.65 22.34 -2.78
C SER A 289 2.09 20.90 -3.03
N ALA A 290 1.71 19.96 -2.17
CA ALA A 290 1.99 18.53 -2.36
C ALA A 290 1.56 18.02 -3.75
N ASP A 291 0.35 18.38 -4.21
CA ASP A 291 -0.15 17.94 -5.53
C ASP A 291 0.48 18.70 -6.72
N LYS A 292 1.08 19.87 -6.47
CA LYS A 292 1.60 20.79 -7.49
C LYS A 292 2.86 21.49 -6.96
N PRO A 293 3.97 20.76 -6.78
CA PRO A 293 5.22 21.33 -6.34
C PRO A 293 5.80 22.27 -7.40
N ASN A 294 6.79 23.05 -7.00
CA ASN A 294 7.61 23.82 -7.94
C ASN A 294 8.54 22.86 -8.71
N TYR A 295 8.29 22.67 -10.00
CA TYR A 295 9.07 21.75 -10.85
C TYR A 295 10.32 22.43 -11.43
N TYR A 296 11.50 21.94 -11.10
CA TYR A 296 12.78 22.40 -11.64
C TYR A 296 13.44 21.33 -12.50
N LEU A 297 14.05 21.74 -13.61
CA LEU A 297 14.85 20.87 -14.46
C LEU A 297 16.34 21.19 -14.27
N VAL A 298 17.16 20.18 -14.02
CA VAL A 298 18.60 20.32 -13.86
C VAL A 298 19.30 19.27 -14.71
N ASN A 299 20.34 19.67 -15.43
CA ASN A 299 20.99 18.76 -16.36
C ASN A 299 22.03 17.86 -15.68
N SER A 300 22.71 18.35 -14.62
CA SER A 300 23.78 17.60 -13.94
C SER A 300 24.24 18.22 -12.62
N PHE A 301 24.91 17.39 -11.80
CA PHE A 301 25.73 17.82 -10.66
C PHE A 301 27.20 17.94 -11.09
N VAL A 302 27.61 19.12 -11.53
CA VAL A 302 28.96 19.37 -12.03
C VAL A 302 29.97 19.33 -10.87
N ASN A 303 31.03 18.55 -11.03
CA ASN A 303 32.11 18.39 -10.05
C ASN A 303 31.61 18.06 -8.63
N ASN A 304 30.59 17.19 -8.51
CA ASN A 304 29.93 16.88 -7.23
C ASN A 304 29.38 18.15 -6.54
N GLY A 305 28.66 18.98 -7.29
CA GLY A 305 28.08 20.23 -6.78
C GLY A 305 27.18 20.05 -5.55
N SER A 306 26.91 21.14 -4.84
CA SER A 306 26.04 21.14 -3.66
C SER A 306 24.74 21.86 -3.99
N LEU A 307 23.62 21.22 -3.69
CA LEU A 307 22.28 21.76 -3.80
C LEU A 307 21.75 22.11 -2.41
N THR A 308 21.38 23.37 -2.22
CA THR A 308 20.56 23.80 -1.09
C THR A 308 19.21 24.29 -1.61
N VAL A 309 18.11 23.77 -1.09
CA VAL A 309 16.75 24.26 -1.42
C VAL A 309 16.21 25.03 -0.24
N ASN A 310 15.98 26.33 -0.38
CA ASN A 310 15.43 27.16 0.71
C ASN A 310 13.90 27.20 0.64
N PRO A 311 13.21 27.41 1.79
CA PRO A 311 11.78 27.60 1.79
C PRO A 311 11.43 28.94 1.13
N TYR A 312 10.28 28.98 0.47
CA TYR A 312 9.62 30.22 0.13
C TYR A 312 9.32 30.99 1.42
N THR A 313 9.52 32.30 1.38
CA THR A 313 9.32 33.18 2.52
C THR A 313 8.24 34.22 2.19
N ALA A 314 7.14 34.19 2.93
CA ALA A 314 6.08 35.20 2.84
C ALA A 314 6.24 36.19 4.00
N ASN A 315 6.43 37.48 3.70
CA ASN A 315 6.59 38.54 4.71
C ASN A 315 7.68 38.24 5.76
N GLY A 316 8.79 37.64 5.35
CA GLY A 316 9.89 37.26 6.24
C GLY A 316 9.69 35.96 7.02
N VAL A 317 8.57 35.24 6.82
CA VAL A 317 8.26 33.97 7.50
C VAL A 317 8.36 32.79 6.51
N PRO A 318 9.23 31.80 6.78
CA PRO A 318 9.28 30.56 6.00
C PRO A 318 7.92 29.87 5.94
N GLN A 319 7.53 29.39 4.76
CA GLN A 319 6.30 28.63 4.53
C GLN A 319 6.65 27.19 4.14
N GLU A 320 5.74 26.25 4.40
CA GLU A 320 5.82 24.90 3.84
C GLU A 320 5.93 25.00 2.31
N THR A 321 7.06 24.52 1.77
CA THR A 321 7.45 24.73 0.39
C THR A 321 7.70 23.38 -0.27
N TYR A 322 6.98 23.12 -1.36
CA TYR A 322 7.03 21.87 -2.09
C TYR A 322 7.80 22.06 -3.39
N VAL A 323 8.84 21.25 -3.58
CA VAL A 323 9.79 21.35 -4.68
C VAL A 323 10.05 19.97 -5.26
N ALA A 324 10.00 19.87 -6.58
CA ALA A 324 10.39 18.67 -7.31
C ALA A 324 11.51 19.02 -8.29
N VAL A 325 12.66 18.35 -8.18
CA VAL A 325 13.82 18.57 -9.06
C VAL A 325 14.01 17.35 -9.93
N HIS A 326 13.94 17.52 -11.24
CA HIS A 326 14.29 16.49 -12.22
C HIS A 326 15.75 16.69 -12.66
N VAL A 327 16.59 15.67 -12.43
CA VAL A 327 17.98 15.61 -12.82
C VAL A 327 18.14 14.65 -14.00
N THR A 328 18.46 15.18 -15.19
CA THR A 328 18.52 14.36 -16.43
C THR A 328 19.81 13.57 -16.59
N SER A 329 20.64 13.47 -15.55
CA SER A 329 21.92 12.77 -15.56
C SER A 329 22.22 12.13 -14.21
N ASP A 330 23.41 11.57 -14.08
CA ASP A 330 23.95 11.12 -12.80
C ASP A 330 23.98 12.25 -11.75
N ILE A 331 23.62 11.90 -10.52
CA ILE A 331 23.84 12.69 -9.31
C ILE A 331 25.14 12.21 -8.68
N GLY A 332 26.20 12.98 -8.85
CA GLY A 332 27.51 12.68 -8.28
C GLY A 332 28.34 11.70 -9.10
N SER A 333 29.56 11.44 -8.62
CA SER A 333 30.51 10.51 -9.22
C SER A 333 31.31 9.80 -8.12
N SER A 334 31.91 8.67 -8.48
CA SER A 334 32.64 7.78 -7.56
C SER A 334 33.95 8.37 -7.01
N ASN A 335 34.34 9.58 -7.43
CA ASN A 335 35.57 10.24 -7.02
C ASN A 335 35.27 11.40 -6.04
N GLY A 336 35.85 11.35 -4.84
CA GLY A 336 35.89 12.49 -3.90
C GLY A 336 34.81 12.47 -2.82
N GLN A 337 34.34 13.67 -2.43
CA GLN A 337 33.40 13.86 -1.33
C GLN A 337 31.96 13.45 -1.67
N GLY A 338 31.58 13.33 -2.95
CA GLY A 338 30.19 13.21 -3.38
C GLY A 338 29.43 14.55 -3.29
N PRO A 339 28.31 14.71 -4.03
CA PRO A 339 27.50 15.93 -3.98
C PRO A 339 26.78 16.08 -2.64
N SER A 340 26.55 17.31 -2.20
CA SER A 340 25.72 17.58 -1.02
C SER A 340 24.34 18.06 -1.40
N ILE A 341 23.33 17.59 -0.66
CA ILE A 341 21.94 17.97 -0.83
C ILE A 341 21.44 18.38 0.55
N THR A 342 21.09 19.66 0.70
CA THR A 342 20.65 20.24 1.96
C THR A 342 19.21 20.75 1.84
N VAL A 343 18.37 20.24 2.73
CA VAL A 343 16.95 20.58 2.88
C VAL A 343 16.74 21.11 4.31
N PRO A 344 16.52 22.42 4.47
CA PRO A 344 16.18 23.03 5.74
C PRO A 344 14.72 22.69 6.15
N ALA A 345 14.32 23.10 7.35
CA ALA A 345 12.91 23.01 7.77
C ALA A 345 11.98 23.76 6.80
N HIS A 346 10.72 23.32 6.73
CA HIS A 346 9.67 23.84 5.83
C HIS A 346 9.89 23.57 4.33
N VAL A 347 10.81 22.68 3.96
CA VAL A 347 11.00 22.26 2.56
C VAL A 347 10.67 20.78 2.42
N HIS A 348 9.82 20.47 1.47
CA HIS A 348 9.50 19.12 0.98
C HIS A 348 10.14 19.00 -0.40
N LEU A 349 11.23 18.23 -0.49
CA LEU A 349 12.02 18.09 -1.70
C LEU A 349 11.94 16.66 -2.24
N ASP A 350 11.41 16.53 -3.46
CA ASP A 350 11.50 15.31 -4.25
C ASP A 350 12.55 15.48 -5.35
N ILE A 351 13.49 14.55 -5.43
CA ILE A 351 14.54 14.53 -6.45
C ILE A 351 14.32 13.33 -7.35
N TYR A 352 13.96 13.60 -8.60
CA TYR A 352 13.82 12.62 -9.66
C TYR A 352 15.09 12.58 -10.48
N PHE A 353 15.66 11.41 -10.73
CA PHE A 353 16.93 11.31 -11.46
C PHE A 353 16.94 10.17 -12.49
N ASP A 354 17.47 10.47 -13.67
CA ASP A 354 17.55 9.54 -14.81
C ASP A 354 18.81 8.65 -14.74
N GLY A 355 19.88 9.17 -14.15
CA GLY A 355 21.18 8.52 -14.10
C GLY A 355 21.42 7.69 -12.83
N ASN A 356 22.69 7.50 -12.49
CA ASN A 356 23.09 6.92 -11.21
C ASN A 356 23.08 7.96 -10.08
N LEU A 357 22.95 7.50 -8.84
CA LEU A 357 23.16 8.34 -7.67
C LEU A 357 24.36 7.84 -6.87
N GLN A 358 25.33 8.71 -6.61
CA GLN A 358 26.51 8.40 -5.84
C GLN A 358 26.84 9.55 -4.90
N THR A 359 26.74 9.31 -3.59
CA THR A 359 27.09 10.30 -2.56
C THR A 359 27.43 9.64 -1.23
N LYS A 360 27.68 10.46 -0.20
CA LYS A 360 27.80 10.03 1.18
C LYS A 360 26.52 10.28 1.94
N ALA A 361 26.21 9.41 2.91
CA ALA A 361 25.11 9.60 3.84
C ALA A 361 25.22 10.95 4.57
N GLU A 362 26.43 11.32 5.05
CA GLU A 362 26.68 12.62 5.71
C GLU A 362 26.36 13.85 4.84
N ASN A 363 26.31 13.69 3.51
CA ASN A 363 26.07 14.79 2.59
C ASN A 363 24.59 15.01 2.29
N ILE A 364 23.71 14.10 2.72
CA ILE A 364 22.25 14.20 2.59
C ILE A 364 21.72 14.80 3.89
N VAL A 365 21.57 16.12 3.89
CA VAL A 365 21.25 16.90 5.09
C VAL A 365 19.79 17.32 5.06
N ASN A 366 18.93 16.59 5.74
CA ASN A 366 17.55 16.97 5.99
C ASN A 366 17.40 17.47 7.43
N THR A 367 17.41 18.78 7.64
CA THR A 367 17.40 19.36 8.99
C THR A 367 16.05 19.25 9.68
N SER A 368 14.99 18.90 8.94
CA SER A 368 13.67 18.68 9.53
C SER A 368 13.60 17.36 10.32
N GLY A 369 14.47 16.40 9.99
CA GLY A 369 14.47 15.06 10.58
C GLY A 369 13.35 14.14 10.10
N TYR A 370 12.39 14.65 9.31
CA TYR A 370 11.28 13.87 8.74
C TYR A 370 11.66 13.33 7.37
N ALA A 371 11.68 12.00 7.21
CA ALA A 371 12.09 11.37 5.95
C ALA A 371 11.15 11.71 4.78
N SER A 372 9.89 12.07 5.05
CA SER A 372 8.93 12.53 4.05
C SER A 372 9.34 13.84 3.38
N ASN A 373 10.18 14.65 4.01
CA ASN A 373 10.56 15.97 3.51
C ASN A 373 11.73 15.92 2.51
N LEU A 374 12.38 14.76 2.35
CA LEU A 374 13.41 14.54 1.34
C LEU A 374 13.29 13.14 0.74
N GLN A 375 12.90 13.08 -0.53
CA GLN A 375 12.65 11.82 -1.22
C GLN A 375 13.40 11.77 -2.54
N PHE A 376 13.91 10.58 -2.88
CA PHE A 376 14.66 10.32 -4.10
C PHE A 376 13.90 9.31 -4.95
N TYR A 377 13.64 9.66 -6.20
CA TYR A 377 12.88 8.89 -7.17
C TYR A 377 13.76 8.56 -8.37
N ALA A 378 14.10 7.28 -8.57
CA ALA A 378 14.86 6.89 -9.75
C ALA A 378 13.92 6.66 -10.94
N ILE A 379 14.13 7.40 -12.03
CA ILE A 379 13.43 7.16 -13.29
C ILE A 379 14.17 6.03 -14.01
N SER A 380 13.43 5.04 -14.50
CA SER A 380 14.03 3.90 -15.19
C SER A 380 14.77 4.33 -16.46
N PRO A 381 15.98 3.81 -16.72
CA PRO A 381 16.64 3.99 -18.01
C PRO A 381 15.75 3.53 -19.16
N THR A 382 15.77 4.27 -20.26
CA THR A 382 15.01 3.91 -21.48
C THR A 382 15.56 2.66 -22.16
N ASP A 383 16.87 2.39 -22.03
CA ASP A 383 17.49 1.13 -22.44
C ASP A 383 17.43 0.11 -21.28
N PRO A 384 16.68 -0.99 -21.41
CA PRO A 384 16.53 -1.99 -20.35
C PRO A 384 17.83 -2.74 -20.02
N ASN A 385 18.90 -2.60 -20.82
CA ASN A 385 20.21 -3.19 -20.54
C ASN A 385 21.07 -2.32 -19.62
N ILE A 386 20.69 -1.06 -19.41
CA ILE A 386 21.41 -0.16 -18.50
C ILE A 386 20.94 -0.42 -17.07
N GLN A 387 21.86 -0.87 -16.22
CA GLN A 387 21.60 -1.03 -14.80
C GLN A 387 21.89 0.27 -14.06
N GLN A 388 20.84 0.95 -13.61
CA GLN A 388 20.93 2.10 -12.73
C GLN A 388 21.44 1.68 -11.35
N THR A 389 22.22 2.54 -10.70
CA THR A 389 22.78 2.28 -9.37
C THR A 389 22.55 3.45 -8.42
N VAL A 390 22.36 3.11 -7.15
CA VAL A 390 22.40 4.05 -6.02
C VAL A 390 23.49 3.55 -5.08
N ASN A 391 24.58 4.31 -4.97
CA ASN A 391 25.72 3.94 -4.15
C ASN A 391 25.95 4.98 -3.06
N LEU A 392 25.77 4.58 -1.82
CA LEU A 392 26.00 5.41 -0.64
C LEU A 392 27.19 4.88 0.17
N SER A 393 27.97 5.79 0.74
CA SER A 393 28.95 5.48 1.78
C SER A 393 28.66 6.30 3.03
N SER A 394 29.00 5.84 4.23
CA SER A 394 28.74 6.61 5.46
C SER A 394 29.38 8.00 5.41
N GLY A 395 30.61 8.09 4.91
CA GLY A 395 31.45 9.28 5.01
C GLY A 395 32.47 9.18 6.15
N SER A 396 32.87 10.31 6.71
CA SER A 396 33.98 10.42 7.67
C SER A 396 33.63 10.08 9.13
N GLY A 397 32.34 9.93 9.47
CA GLY A 397 31.87 9.63 10.82
C GLY A 397 31.15 8.28 10.95
N SER A 398 31.27 7.64 12.13
CA SER A 398 30.54 6.42 12.50
C SER A 398 29.09 6.65 12.94
N THR A 399 28.63 7.91 12.89
CA THR A 399 27.25 8.35 13.18
C THR A 399 26.69 9.18 12.01
N ALA A 400 27.39 9.18 10.88
CA ALA A 400 26.95 9.89 9.69
C ALA A 400 25.66 9.25 9.16
N GLY A 401 24.65 10.04 8.90
CA GLY A 401 23.31 9.54 8.67
C GLY A 401 22.48 10.47 7.81
N PHE A 402 21.32 10.00 7.38
CA PHE A 402 20.34 10.81 6.68
C PHE A 402 18.92 10.47 7.12
N SER A 403 18.01 11.44 6.94
CA SER A 403 16.57 11.22 7.03
C SER A 403 15.96 11.47 5.65
N ALA A 404 15.69 10.41 4.91
CA ALA A 404 15.22 10.47 3.53
C ALA A 404 14.63 9.14 3.07
N VAL A 405 13.87 9.21 1.98
CA VAL A 405 13.29 8.04 1.30
C VAL A 405 13.97 7.82 -0.05
N PHE A 406 14.20 6.56 -0.41
CA PHE A 406 14.65 6.19 -1.76
C PHE A 406 13.65 5.25 -2.41
N TYR A 407 12.92 5.75 -3.41
CA TYR A 407 12.06 4.96 -4.28
C TYR A 407 12.76 4.73 -5.62
N THR A 408 13.49 3.62 -5.69
CA THR A 408 14.41 3.32 -6.80
C THR A 408 14.22 1.89 -7.33
N PRO A 409 12.98 1.49 -7.69
CA PRO A 409 12.63 0.10 -7.98
C PRO A 409 13.41 -0.54 -9.15
N SER A 410 14.02 0.26 -10.03
CA SER A 410 14.90 -0.18 -11.13
C SER A 410 16.37 -0.35 -10.73
N ALA A 411 16.80 0.29 -9.63
CA ALA A 411 18.21 0.47 -9.31
C ALA A 411 18.75 -0.59 -8.34
N ASN A 412 20.02 -0.95 -8.53
CA ASN A 412 20.78 -1.67 -7.52
C ASN A 412 21.21 -0.69 -6.44
N PHE A 413 20.77 -0.92 -5.21
CA PHE A 413 21.06 -0.08 -4.06
C PHE A 413 22.19 -0.68 -3.24
N THR A 414 23.29 0.05 -3.12
CA THR A 414 24.45 -0.30 -2.32
C THR A 414 24.70 0.75 -1.26
N ILE A 415 24.91 0.31 -0.02
CA ILE A 415 25.36 1.19 1.06
C ILE A 415 26.49 0.56 1.87
N THR A 416 27.51 1.37 2.16
CA THR A 416 28.74 0.91 2.83
C THR A 416 29.06 1.76 4.06
N GLY A 417 29.77 1.17 5.01
CA GLY A 417 30.13 1.80 6.28
C GLY A 417 29.11 1.52 7.39
N ALA A 418 28.99 2.43 8.35
CA ALA A 418 28.05 2.30 9.47
C ALA A 418 27.20 3.57 9.62
N PRO A 419 26.42 3.95 8.58
CA PRO A 419 25.53 5.08 8.72
C PRO A 419 24.31 4.75 9.59
N ASP A 420 23.75 5.81 10.16
CA ASP A 420 22.53 5.76 10.96
C ASP A 420 21.39 6.44 10.18
N ILE A 421 20.35 5.68 9.80
CA ILE A 421 19.43 6.10 8.74
C ILE A 421 18.00 6.11 9.25
N THR A 422 17.29 7.18 8.94
CA THR A 422 15.85 7.27 9.10
C THR A 422 15.17 7.27 7.72
N GLY A 423 14.18 6.40 7.53
CA GLY A 423 13.34 6.42 6.33
C GLY A 423 13.03 5.03 5.77
N ALA A 424 12.82 4.96 4.46
CA ALA A 424 12.47 3.73 3.76
C ALA A 424 13.19 3.61 2.40
N ILE A 425 13.47 2.37 1.98
CA ILE A 425 14.02 2.06 0.65
C ILE A 425 13.08 1.13 -0.09
N VAL A 426 12.85 1.45 -1.36
CA VAL A 426 12.37 0.52 -2.39
C VAL A 426 13.44 0.43 -3.47
N CYS A 427 13.89 -0.78 -3.80
CA CYS A 427 14.95 -0.99 -4.79
C CYS A 427 14.82 -2.32 -5.55
N LYS A 428 15.59 -2.47 -6.64
CA LYS A 428 15.70 -3.75 -7.36
C LYS A 428 16.46 -4.77 -6.53
N ASN A 429 17.72 -4.47 -6.22
CA ASN A 429 18.59 -5.32 -5.40
C ASN A 429 19.16 -4.49 -4.26
N PHE A 430 19.25 -5.08 -3.08
CA PHE A 430 19.78 -4.42 -1.90
C PHE A 430 21.08 -5.09 -1.45
N TYR A 431 22.14 -4.30 -1.31
CA TYR A 431 23.43 -4.75 -0.81
C TYR A 431 23.96 -3.79 0.25
N THR A 432 24.42 -4.35 1.37
CA THR A 432 25.12 -3.58 2.40
C THR A 432 26.44 -4.20 2.79
N ASN A 433 27.41 -3.34 3.13
CA ASN A 433 28.67 -3.74 3.73
C ASN A 433 28.99 -2.82 4.91
N GLY A 434 28.70 -3.33 6.11
CA GLY A 434 28.96 -2.67 7.40
C GLY A 434 27.74 -2.69 8.33
N ASN A 435 27.87 -2.03 9.47
CA ASN A 435 26.88 -2.08 10.55
C ASN A 435 25.91 -0.90 10.46
N ILE A 436 24.98 -0.98 9.51
CA ILE A 436 23.99 0.06 9.24
C ILE A 436 22.88 0.00 10.28
N HIS A 437 22.48 1.14 10.84
CA HIS A 437 21.31 1.23 11.71
C HIS A 437 20.20 1.88 10.91
N TRP A 438 19.03 1.23 10.91
CA TRP A 438 17.89 1.66 10.10
C TRP A 438 16.66 1.86 10.98
N HIS A 439 16.11 3.06 10.92
CA HIS A 439 14.97 3.51 11.67
C HIS A 439 13.83 3.81 10.68
N TYR A 440 12.95 2.84 10.50
CA TYR A 440 11.78 3.02 9.64
C TYR A 440 10.82 4.03 10.28
N ASP A 441 10.55 5.11 9.56
CA ASP A 441 9.58 6.11 9.99
C ASP A 441 8.17 5.72 9.53
N ARG A 442 7.34 5.25 10.45
CA ARG A 442 5.95 4.87 10.21
C ARG A 442 5.04 6.02 9.77
N ALA A 443 5.49 7.27 9.87
CA ALA A 443 4.78 8.38 9.22
C ALA A 443 4.78 8.24 7.69
N LEU A 444 5.66 7.40 7.14
CA LEU A 444 5.71 7.03 5.73
C LEU A 444 4.65 6.01 5.31
N ASP A 445 3.97 5.32 6.24
CA ASP A 445 2.96 4.27 5.94
C ASP A 445 1.90 4.77 4.92
N GLY A 446 1.58 6.07 4.96
CA GLY A 446 0.61 6.70 4.07
C GLY A 446 1.20 7.54 2.94
N GLN A 447 2.53 7.57 2.74
CA GLN A 447 3.20 8.46 1.79
C GLN A 447 3.30 7.89 0.37
N GLY A 448 3.06 8.73 -0.63
CA GLY A 448 3.12 8.38 -2.05
C GLY A 448 1.81 7.87 -2.62
N ASP A 449 1.81 7.67 -3.95
CA ASP A 449 0.66 7.16 -4.69
C ASP A 449 0.41 5.67 -4.38
N ALA A 450 -0.85 5.25 -4.44
CA ALA A 450 -1.21 3.85 -4.26
C ALA A 450 -0.53 2.95 -5.30
N VAL A 451 0.20 1.94 -4.85
CA VAL A 451 0.80 0.87 -5.67
C VAL A 451 0.01 -0.42 -5.65
N ASP A 452 -0.96 -0.54 -4.74
CA ASP A 452 -1.94 -1.61 -4.71
C ASP A 452 -3.12 -1.22 -3.81
N TYR A 453 -4.05 -2.16 -3.63
CA TYR A 453 -5.08 -2.11 -2.59
C TYR A 453 -4.98 -3.35 -1.71
N ARG A 454 -5.42 -3.22 -0.44
CA ARG A 454 -5.56 -4.32 0.52
C ARG A 454 -6.93 -4.26 1.17
N VAL A 455 -7.60 -5.41 1.30
CA VAL A 455 -8.80 -5.52 2.14
C VAL A 455 -8.39 -5.43 3.60
N ILE A 456 -8.89 -4.41 4.29
CA ILE A 456 -8.58 -4.13 5.71
C ILE A 456 -9.77 -4.43 6.64
N SER A 457 -10.94 -4.66 6.08
CA SER A 457 -12.16 -5.00 6.81
C SER A 457 -13.04 -5.90 5.96
N TYR A 458 -13.62 -6.90 6.62
CA TYR A 458 -14.64 -7.79 6.08
C TYR A 458 -15.78 -7.84 7.09
N VAL A 459 -17.01 -7.59 6.63
CA VAL A 459 -18.21 -7.75 7.43
C VAL A 459 -19.24 -8.50 6.60
N GLU A 460 -19.77 -9.58 7.18
CA GLU A 460 -20.99 -10.18 6.66
C GLU A 460 -22.21 -9.46 7.26
N ASP A 461 -23.10 -9.00 6.39
CA ASP A 461 -24.40 -8.48 6.82
C ASP A 461 -25.39 -9.65 6.93
N ILE A 462 -25.60 -10.08 8.18
CA ILE A 462 -26.47 -11.20 8.54
C ILE A 462 -27.96 -10.83 8.63
N ARG A 463 -28.33 -9.59 8.31
CA ARG A 463 -29.71 -9.08 8.43
C ARG A 463 -30.63 -9.59 7.33
#